data_AF-A0A1W2CBR6-F1
#
_entry.id   AF-A0A1W2CBR6-F1
#
_cell.length_a   1.000
_cell.length_b   1.000
_cell.length_c   1.000
_cell.angle_alpha   90.00
_cell.angle_beta   90.00
_cell.angle_gamma   90.00
#
_symmetry.space_group_name_H-M   'P 1'
#
loop_
_entity.id
_entity.type
_entity.pdbx_description
1 polymer ?
#
loop_
_entity_poly.entity_id
_entity_poly.type
_entity_poly.pdbx_seq_one_letter_code
_entity_poly.pdbx_strand_id
1 'polypeptide(L)' 'MTTTACSEVTSCTDVIKLLRIQRHDFLNHLQVIHAMIQLGRGEKALQYIEKLAHDPEMISNVLAAYKDEHI' A
#
# COMPACT_ATOMS: atom_id res chain seq x y z
N MET A 1 11.76 -39.09 7.05
CA MET A 1 11.38 -37.85 7.76
C MET A 1 12.62 -36.99 7.89
N THR A 2 12.67 -35.84 7.20
CA THR A 2 13.27 -34.60 7.71
C THR A 2 12.93 -33.46 6.75
N THR A 3 12.05 -32.59 7.25
CA THR A 3 12.11 -31.13 7.13
C THR A 3 11.92 -30.51 5.75
N THR A 4 10.66 -30.16 5.49
CA THR A 4 10.20 -29.02 4.69
C THR A 4 11.15 -27.82 4.84
N ALA A 5 11.95 -27.52 3.82
CA ALA A 5 12.58 -26.21 3.68
C ALA A 5 11.54 -25.25 3.10
N CYS A 6 10.98 -24.47 4.00
CA CYS A 6 10.05 -23.38 3.74
C CYS A 6 10.66 -22.33 2.80
N SER A 7 9.78 -21.78 1.95
CA SER A 7 9.79 -20.47 1.28
C SER A 7 10.83 -20.19 0.19
N GLU A 8 10.29 -20.07 -1.03
CA GLU A 8 10.69 -19.12 -2.07
C GLU A 8 11.15 -17.80 -1.44
N VAL A 9 12.44 -17.50 -1.55
CA VAL A 9 12.99 -16.18 -1.23
C VAL A 9 12.58 -15.27 -2.37
N THR A 10 11.54 -14.45 -2.16
CA THR A 10 11.32 -13.23 -2.94
C THR A 10 12.63 -12.43 -2.87
N SER A 11 13.26 -12.15 -4.01
CA SER A 11 14.58 -11.48 -4.01
C SER A 11 14.51 -10.17 -3.23
N CYS A 12 15.58 -9.78 -2.53
CA CYS A 12 15.66 -8.47 -1.86
C CYS A 12 15.25 -7.32 -2.79
N THR A 13 15.50 -7.46 -4.10
CA THR A 13 15.10 -6.49 -5.13
C THR A 13 13.59 -6.35 -5.26
N ASP A 14 12.84 -7.45 -5.16
CA ASP A 14 11.38 -7.45 -5.28
C ASP A 14 10.73 -6.84 -4.04
N VAL A 15 11.28 -7.12 -2.86
CA VAL A 15 10.88 -6.45 -1.62
C VAL A 15 11.11 -4.94 -1.71
N ILE A 16 12.25 -4.50 -2.26
CA ILE A 16 12.52 -3.07 -2.47
C ILE A 16 11.52 -2.44 -3.45
N LYS A 17 11.11 -3.14 -4.52
CA LYS A 17 10.08 -2.65 -5.45
C LYS A 17 8.72 -2.52 -4.76
N LEU A 18 8.28 -3.54 -4.02
CA LEU A 18 7.03 -3.52 -3.26
C LEU A 18 7.00 -2.33 -2.27
N LEU A 19 8.09 -2.10 -1.55
CA LEU A 19 8.22 -0.96 -0.63
C LEU A 19 8.16 0.40 -1.36
N ARG A 20 8.66 0.50 -2.60
CA ARG A 20 8.55 1.74 -3.39
C ARG A 20 7.10 2.01 -3.81
N ILE A 21 6.38 1.00 -4.24
CA ILE A 21 4.95 1.10 -4.61
C ILE A 21 4.14 1.50 -3.38
N GLN A 22 4.32 0.80 -2.26
CA GLN A 22 3.64 1.13 -1.01
C GLN A 22 3.92 2.58 -0.56
N ARG A 23 5.18 3.04 -0.67
CA ARG A 23 5.54 4.43 -0.34
C ARG A 23 4.86 5.44 -1.27
N HIS A 24 4.79 5.14 -2.57
CA HIS A 24 4.10 6.00 -3.52
C HIS A 24 2.62 6.16 -3.15
N ASP A 25 1.94 5.06 -2.88
CA ASP A 25 0.51 5.07 -2.55
C ASP A 25 0.25 5.79 -1.23
N PHE A 26 1.10 5.57 -0.23
CA PHE A 26 1.04 6.32 1.03
C PHE A 26 1.17 7.84 0.82
N LEU A 27 2.14 8.28 0.00
CA LEU A 27 2.32 9.69 -0.31
C LEU A 27 1.12 10.27 -1.06
N ASN A 28 0.53 9.50 -1.97
CA ASN A 28 -0.68 9.90 -2.71
C ASN A 28 -1.86 10.14 -1.75
N HIS A 29 -2.13 9.21 -0.83
CA HIS A 29 -3.17 9.40 0.19
C HIS A 29 -2.94 10.67 1.02
N LEU A 30 -1.69 10.95 1.40
CA LEU A 30 -1.33 12.16 2.14
C LEU A 30 -1.57 13.42 1.30
N GLN A 31 -1.23 13.41 0.01
CA GLN A 31 -1.49 14.53 -0.91
C GLN A 31 -2.98 14.81 -1.06
N VAL A 32 -3.80 13.77 -1.17
CA VAL A 32 -5.27 13.87 -1.27
C VAL A 32 -5.86 14.50 0.01
N ILE A 33 -5.41 14.05 1.19
CA ILE A 33 -5.80 14.63 2.49
C ILE A 33 -5.38 16.10 2.57
N HIS A 34 -4.13 16.40 2.22
CA HIS A 34 -3.59 17.76 2.23
C HIS A 34 -4.39 18.70 1.31
N ALA A 35 -4.72 18.26 0.10
CA ALA A 35 -5.55 19.02 -0.84
C ALA A 35 -6.96 19.26 -0.28
N MET A 36 -7.57 18.28 0.37
CA MET A 36 -8.88 18.46 1.01
C MET A 36 -8.84 19.51 2.13
N ILE A 37 -7.78 19.50 2.96
CA ILE A 37 -7.60 20.49 4.02
C ILE A 37 -7.41 21.90 3.42
N GLN A 38 -6.57 22.04 2.40
CA GLN A 38 -6.34 23.33 1.74
C GLN A 38 -7.60 23.92 1.09
N LEU A 39 -8.50 23.06 0.61
CA LEU A 39 -9.79 23.46 0.03
C LEU A 39 -10.88 23.72 1.09
N GLY A 40 -10.55 23.70 2.39
CA GLY A 40 -11.50 23.88 3.48
C GLY A 40 -12.45 22.69 3.68
N ARG A 41 -12.15 21.52 3.09
CA ARG A 41 -12.97 20.30 3.14
C ARG A 41 -12.54 19.38 4.28
N GLY A 42 -12.39 19.92 5.49
CA GLY A 42 -11.88 19.20 6.66
C GLY A 42 -12.69 17.95 7.02
N GLU A 43 -14.01 18.02 6.99
CA GLU A 43 -14.88 16.87 7.27
C GLU A 43 -14.67 15.73 6.27
N LYS A 44 -14.48 16.04 4.98
CA LYS A 44 -14.19 15.04 3.95
C LYS A 44 -12.80 14.43 4.14
N ALA A 45 -11.82 15.22 4.57
CA ALA A 45 -10.49 14.71 4.91
C ALA A 45 -10.56 13.72 6.09
N LEU A 46 -11.33 14.04 7.13
CA LEU A 46 -11.55 13.14 8.28
C LEU A 46 -12.24 11.84 7.85
N GLN A 47 -13.32 11.92 7.08
CA GLN A 47 -13.99 10.73 6.54
C GLN A 47 -13.07 9.89 5.66
N TYR A 48 -12.19 10.52 4.89
CA TYR A 48 -11.21 9.81 4.07
C TYR A 48 -10.17 9.08 4.93
N ILE A 49 -9.66 9.72 5.98
CA ILE A 49 -8.74 9.10 6.95
C ILE A 49 -9.42 7.92 7.66
N GLU A 50 -10.67 8.07 8.09
CA GLU A 50 -11.41 7.01 8.75
C GLU A 50 -11.62 5.81 7.83
N LYS A 51 -11.97 6.05 6.55
CA LYS A 51 -12.04 4.99 5.55
C LYS A 51 -10.69 4.32 5.34
N LEU A 52 -9.62 5.10 5.20
CA LEU A 52 -8.27 4.59 4.99
C LEU A 52 -7.78 3.74 6.17
N ALA A 53 -8.13 4.13 7.41
CA ALA A 53 -7.77 3.40 8.62
C ALA A 53 -8.52 2.05 8.76
N HIS A 54 -9.72 1.95 8.17
CA HIS A 54 -10.54 0.74 8.20
C HIS A 54 -10.42 -0.10 6.91
N ASP A 55 -9.58 0.29 5.97
CA ASP A 55 -9.40 -0.43 4.71
C ASP A 55 -8.26 -1.47 4.84
N PRO A 56 -8.59 -2.78 4.94
CA PRO A 56 -7.58 -3.84 5.00
C PRO A 56 -6.83 -4.03 3.67
N GLU A 57 -7.33 -3.50 2.56
CA GLU A 57 -6.75 -3.71 1.22
C GLU A 57 -5.54 -2.80 0.94
N MET A 58 -5.24 -1.85 1.82
CA MET A 58 -4.09 -0.95 1.65
C MET A 58 -2.75 -1.70 1.53
N ILE A 59 -2.64 -2.89 2.16
CA ILE A 59 -1.49 -3.79 2.02
C ILE A 59 -1.70 -4.82 0.89
N SER A 60 -2.95 -5.23 0.65
CA SER A 60 -3.32 -6.25 -0.34
C SER A 60 -3.07 -5.80 -1.78
N ASN A 61 -3.37 -4.53 -2.09
CA ASN A 61 -3.22 -3.98 -3.43
C ASN A 61 -1.76 -3.95 -3.92
N VAL A 62 -0.80 -3.84 -3.00
CA VAL A 62 0.64 -3.85 -3.33
C VAL A 62 1.08 -5.24 -3.80
N LEU A 63 0.53 -6.30 -3.21
CA LEU A 63 0.77 -7.69 -3.64
C LEU A 63 0.08 -8.02 -4.97
N ALA A 64 -1.11 -7.48 -5.20
CA ALA A 64 -1.83 -7.64 -6.47
C ALA A 64 -1.09 -6.95 -7.63
N ALA A 65 -0.64 -5.71 -7.43
CA ALA A 65 0.12 -4.95 -8.42
C ALA A 65 1.44 -5.63 -8.83
N TYR A 66 2.12 -6.31 -7.90
CA TYR A 66 3.31 -7.10 -8.22
C TYR A 66 3.00 -8.35 -9.04
N LYS A 67 1.81 -8.95 -8.86
CA LYS A 67 1.40 -10.16 -9.57
C LYS A 67 1.12 -9.91 -11.05
N ASP A 68 0.60 -8.73 -11.40
CA ASP A 68 0.32 -8.32 -12.79
C ASP A 68 1.60 -8.06 -13.62
N GLU A 69 2.72 -7.69 -12.99
CA GLU A 69 4.00 -7.45 -13.69
C GLU A 69 4.79 -8.73 -14.01
N HIS A 70 4.36 -9.90 -13.52
CA HIS A 70 5.08 -11.17 -13.62
C HIS A 70 4.28 -12.33 -14.25
N ILE A 71 3.21 -12.04 -15.02
CA ILE A 71 2.47 -13.00 -15.87
C ILE A 71 2.79 -12.77 -17.36
#